data_AF-A0A1H3YFH3-F1
#
_entry.id   AF-A0A1H3YFH3-F1
#
_cell.length_a   1.000
_cell.length_b   1.000
_cell.length_c   1.000
_cell.angle_alpha   90.00
_cell.angle_beta   90.00
_cell.angle_gamma   90.00
#
_symmetry.space_group_name_H-M   'P 1'
#
loop_
_entity.id
_entity.type
_entity.pdbx_description
1 polymer ?
#
loop_
_entity_poly.entity_id
_entity_poly.type
_entity_poly.pdbx_seq_one_letter_code
_entity_poly.pdbx_strand_id
1 'polypeptide(L)' 'MSRTPNDDRSDSMNPNNDAYWDSLDNHANQLNPNNDEYQGYDYDED' A
#
# COMPACT_ATOMS: atom_id res chain seq x y z
N MET A 1 -16.82 -18.33 -6.92
CA MET A 1 -17.28 -17.18 -6.12
C MET A 1 -16.27 -16.07 -6.34
N SER A 2 -16.70 -14.92 -6.84
CA SER A 2 -15.82 -13.76 -7.03
C SER A 2 -15.63 -13.05 -5.69
N ARG A 3 -14.45 -12.46 -5.48
CA ARG A 3 -14.22 -11.58 -4.34
C ARG A 3 -15.21 -10.42 -4.35
N THR A 4 -15.66 -10.05 -3.17
CA THR A 4 -16.52 -8.89 -2.95
C THR A 4 -15.67 -7.69 -2.52
N PRO A 5 -16.15 -6.45 -2.72
CA PRO A 5 -15.46 -5.27 -2.20
C PRO A 5 -15.24 -5.32 -0.68
N ASN A 6 -16.07 -6.07 0.05
CA ASN A 6 -15.88 -6.26 1.48
C ASN A 6 -14.70 -7.18 1.80
N ASP A 7 -14.41 -8.17 0.94
CA ASP A 7 -13.24 -9.04 1.11
C ASP A 7 -11.95 -8.22 0.95
N ASP A 8 -11.86 -7.38 -0.08
CA ASP A 8 -10.69 -6.52 -0.31
C ASP A 8 -10.52 -5.48 0.82
N ARG A 9 -11.63 -4.95 1.35
CA ARG A 9 -11.60 -4.04 2.51
C ARG A 9 -11.17 -4.77 3.78
N SER A 10 -11.68 -5.98 4.01
CA SER A 10 -11.31 -6.78 5.17
C SER A 10 -9.84 -7.17 5.13
N ASP A 11 -9.31 -7.54 3.97
CA ASP A 11 -7.89 -7.87 3.78
C ASP A 11 -6.97 -6.68 4.12
N SER A 12 -7.35 -5.48 3.70
CA SER A 12 -6.59 -4.24 3.95
C SER A 12 -6.76 -3.64 5.36
N MET A 13 -7.64 -4.17 6.20
CA MET A 13 -7.89 -3.66 7.57
C MET A 13 -7.72 -4.71 8.65
N ASN A 14 -7.35 -5.94 8.29
CA ASN A 14 -7.19 -7.04 9.24
C ASN A 14 -5.70 -7.28 9.53
N PRO A 15 -5.21 -6.98 10.75
CA PRO A 15 -3.81 -7.17 11.11
C PRO A 15 -3.37 -8.65 11.18
N ASN A 16 -4.31 -9.61 11.14
CA ASN A 16 -4.00 -11.03 11.00
C ASN A 16 -3.91 -11.49 9.53
N ASN A 17 -4.06 -10.57 8.57
CA ASN A 17 -3.88 -10.84 7.14
C ASN A 17 -2.53 -10.28 6.68
N ASP A 18 -1.77 -11.05 5.91
CA ASP A 18 -0.46 -10.64 5.38
C ASP A 18 -0.56 -9.41 4.47
N ALA A 19 -1.65 -9.29 3.69
CA ALA A 19 -1.88 -8.16 2.80
C ALA A 19 -1.97 -6.80 3.53
N TYR A 20 -2.38 -6.81 4.80
CA TYR A 20 -2.37 -5.62 5.64
C TYR A 20 -0.94 -5.13 5.88
N TRP A 21 -0.03 -6.05 6.24
CA TRP A 21 1.37 -5.71 6.51
C TRP A 21 2.10 -5.30 5.23
N ASP A 22 1.89 -6.01 4.12
CA ASP A 22 2.44 -5.61 2.82
C ASP A 22 2.00 -4.19 2.42
N SER A 23 0.74 -3.82 2.70
CA SER A 23 0.25 -2.47 2.41
C SER A 23 0.93 -1.39 3.26
N LEU A 24 1.27 -1.71 4.51
CA LEU A 24 1.99 -0.80 5.40
C LEU A 24 3.45 -0.61 4.97
N ASP A 25 4.13 -1.70 4.60
CA ASP A 25 5.51 -1.63 4.11
C ASP A 25 5.59 -0.85 2.79
N ASN A 26 4.67 -1.13 1.86
CA ASN A 26 4.58 -0.36 0.61
C ASN A 26 4.34 1.13 0.88
N HIS A 27 3.42 1.46 1.79
CA HIS A 27 3.15 2.84 2.18
C HIS A 27 4.37 3.50 2.86
N ALA A 28 5.11 2.78 3.68
CA ALA A 28 6.33 3.27 4.30
C ALA A 28 7.43 3.53 3.25
N ASN A 29 7.60 2.62 2.28
CA ASN A 29 8.56 2.77 1.19
C ASN A 29 8.23 4.00 0.33
N GLN A 30 6.96 4.19 0.01
CA GLN A 30 6.47 5.36 -0.73
C GLN A 30 6.65 6.69 -0.02
N LEU A 31 6.84 6.70 1.31
CA LEU A 31 6.98 7.93 2.10
C LEU A 31 8.37 8.11 2.70
N ASN A 32 9.32 7.24 2.35
CA ASN A 32 10.69 7.29 2.86
C ASN A 32 11.67 7.69 1.75
N PRO A 33 12.11 8.97 1.67
CA PRO A 33 13.10 9.41 0.68
C PRO A 33 14.45 8.73 0.74
N ASN A 34 14.76 8.01 1.83
CA ASN A 34 15.99 7.23 1.96
C ASN A 34 15.80 5.78 1.49
N ASN A 35 14.61 5.38 1.05
CA ASN A 35 14.38 4.08 0.42
C ASN A 35 14.75 4.18 -1.07
N ASP A 36 15.52 3.21 -1.56
CA ASP A 36 15.93 3.13 -2.97
C ASP A 36 14.74 3.07 -3.95
N GLU A 37 13.58 2.56 -3.51
CA GLU A 37 12.34 2.48 -4.31
C GLU A 37 11.48 3.74 -4.24
N TYR A 38 11.86 4.74 -3.45
CA TYR A 38 11.11 5.99 -3.35
C TYR A 38 11.25 6.80 -4.66
N GLN A 39 10.13 6.97 -5.37
CA GLN A 39 10.08 7.78 -6.60
C GLN A 39 9.70 9.24 -6.34
N GLY A 40 9.30 9.59 -5.11
CA GLY A 40 8.81 10.93 -4.80
C GLY A 40 7.49 11.27 -5.47
N TYR A 41 7.02 12.50 -5.24
CA TYR A 41 5.98 13.08 -6.07
C TYR A 41 6.67 13.73 -7.26
N ASP A 42 6.69 13.05 -8.40
CA ASP A 42 6.90 13.72 -9.68
C ASP A 42 5.67 14.60 -9.90
N TYR A 43 5.76 15.85 -9.46
CA TYR A 43 4.87 16.88 -9.96
C TYR A 43 5.21 17.02 -11.44
N ASP A 44 4.51 16.27 -12.28
CA ASP A 44 4.37 16.62 -13.69
C ASP A 44 3.69 18.00 -13.69
N GLU A 45 4.53 19.04 -13.71
CA GLU A 45 4.17 20.44 -13.72
C GLU A 45 3.66 20.78 -15.14
N ASP A 46 2.37 20.53 -15.38
CA ASP A 46 1.63 20.95 -16.59
C ASP A 46 1.27 22.46 -16.56
#